data_AF-A0A6J6FCH2-F1
#
_entry.id   AF-A0A6J6FCH2-F1
#
_cell.length_a   1.000
_cell.length_b   1.000
_cell.length_c   1.000
_cell.angle_alpha   90.00
_cell.angle_beta   90.00
_cell.angle_gamma   90.00
#
_symmetry.space_group_name_H-M   'P 1'
#
loop_
_entity.id
_entity.type
_entity.pdbx_description
1 polymer ?
#
loop_
_entity_poly.entity_id
_entity_poly.type
_entity_poly.pdbx_seq_one_letter_code
_entity_poly.pdbx_strand_id
1 'polypeptide(L)'
;MMIPSTVTPEAKASAEKLINWYYDPAIAAEVAAYVNYVTPVKGAQAEMEKIDPDLAKSEYIFPTDATMKNLSVFRSLTPTEETAWTEAFQKAAGN
;
A
#
# COMPACT_ATOMS: atom_id res chain seq x y z
N MET A 1 -5.88 2.25 5.08
CA MET A 1 -5.96 3.51 5.85
C MET A 1 -6.49 3.19 7.24
N MET A 2 -6.14 3.97 8.26
CA MET A 2 -6.61 3.79 9.65
C MET A 2 -7.15 5.11 10.19
N ILE A 3 -8.21 5.07 11.00
CA ILE A 3 -8.73 6.23 11.73
C ILE A 3 -8.32 6.08 13.20
N PRO A 4 -7.50 7.00 13.76
CA PRO A 4 -7.13 6.93 15.17
C PRO A 4 -8.35 6.97 16.10
N SER A 5 -8.33 6.23 17.20
CA SER A 5 -9.45 6.15 18.14
C SER A 5 -9.72 7.46 18.90
N THR A 6 -8.77 8.40 18.88
CA THR A 6 -8.82 9.67 19.61
C THR A 6 -9.46 10.82 18.84
N VAL A 7 -9.92 10.61 17.60
CA VAL A 7 -10.55 11.66 16.79
C VAL A 7 -11.95 12.00 17.28
N THR A 8 -12.41 13.23 17.04
CA THR A 8 -13.81 13.60 17.30
C THR A 8 -14.77 12.90 16.34
N PRO A 9 -16.07 12.79 16.66
CA PRO A 9 -17.07 12.22 15.76
C PRO A 9 -17.12 12.89 14.38
N GLU A 10 -16.96 14.21 14.33
CA GLU A 10 -16.99 14.99 13.08
C GLU A 10 -15.76 14.70 12.21
N ALA A 11 -14.59 14.58 12.85
CA ALA A 11 -13.35 14.22 12.18
C ALA A 11 -13.39 12.78 11.65
N LYS A 12 -13.98 11.84 12.42
CA LYS A 12 -14.21 10.46 11.96
C LYS A 12 -15.06 10.44 10.69
N ALA A 13 -16.21 11.10 10.70
CA ALA A 13 -17.11 11.13 9.54
C ALA A 13 -16.45 11.75 8.29
N SER A 14 -15.57 12.74 8.49
CA SER A 14 -14.80 13.36 7.41
C SER A 14 -13.71 12.42 6.87
N ALA A 15 -13.00 11.71 7.76
CA ALA A 15 -12.00 10.73 7.37
C ALA A 15 -12.60 9.55 6.59
N GLU A 16 -13.78 9.07 6.98
CA GLU A 16 -14.50 8.01 6.25
C GLU A 16 -14.85 8.45 4.82
N LYS A 17 -15.27 9.71 4.62
CA LYS A 17 -15.50 10.26 3.27
C LYS A 17 -14.22 10.30 2.43
N LEU A 18 -13.09 10.71 3.03
CA LEU A 18 -11.80 10.72 2.34
C LEU A 18 -11.37 9.31 1.94
N ILE A 19 -11.51 8.34 2.84
CA ILE A 19 -11.19 6.93 2.56
C ILE A 19 -12.05 6.43 1.40
N ASN A 20 -13.36 6.69 1.41
CA ASN A 20 -14.25 6.28 0.32
C ASN A 20 -13.84 6.91 -1.02
N TRP A 21 -13.50 8.21 -1.02
CA TRP A 21 -13.02 8.89 -2.23
C TRP A 21 -11.72 8.28 -2.76
N TYR A 22 -10.76 7.98 -1.89
CA TYR A 22 -9.48 7.39 -2.29
C TYR A 22 -9.61 5.94 -2.79
N TYR A 23 -10.65 5.23 -2.36
CA TYR A 23 -10.95 3.85 -2.80
C TYR A 23 -11.80 3.79 -4.08
N ASP A 24 -12.22 4.93 -4.63
CA ASP A 24 -12.78 4.97 -5.98
C ASP A 24 -11.71 4.50 -7.00
N PRO A 25 -12.02 3.58 -7.92
CA PRO A 25 -11.04 3.05 -8.86
C PRO A 25 -10.34 4.10 -9.73
N ALA A 26 -11.03 5.18 -10.12
CA ALA A 26 -10.44 6.21 -10.98
C ALA A 26 -9.46 7.06 -10.18
N ILE A 27 -9.83 7.42 -8.95
CA ILE A 27 -8.94 8.15 -8.03
C ILE A 27 -7.73 7.29 -7.65
N ALA A 28 -7.93 6.01 -7.35
CA ALA A 28 -6.84 5.11 -7.02
C ALA A 28 -5.86 4.92 -8.20
N ALA A 29 -6.37 4.90 -9.44
CA ALA A 29 -5.55 4.83 -10.65
C ALA A 29 -4.73 6.11 -10.85
N GLU A 30 -5.34 7.28 -10.69
CA GLU A 30 -4.63 8.57 -10.77
C GLU A 30 -3.49 8.65 -9.77
N VAL A 31 -3.74 8.25 -8.52
CA VAL A 31 -2.69 8.26 -7.49
C VAL A 31 -1.60 7.23 -7.81
N ALA A 32 -1.96 6.02 -8.22
CA ALA A 32 -0.99 5.00 -8.61
C ALA A 32 -0.12 5.43 -9.79
N ALA A 33 -0.68 6.17 -10.76
CA ALA A 33 0.04 6.69 -11.91
C ALA A 33 1.08 7.73 -11.48
N TYR A 34 0.71 8.57 -10.52
CA TYR A 34 1.60 9.59 -9.98
C TYR A 34 2.75 9.00 -9.14
N VAL A 35 2.45 8.05 -8.25
CA VAL A 35 3.45 7.53 -7.28
C VAL A 35 4.19 6.28 -7.75
N ASN A 36 3.70 5.58 -8.76
CA ASN A 36 4.25 4.32 -9.28
C ASN A 36 4.39 3.20 -8.23
N TYR A 37 3.32 2.97 -7.45
CA TYR A 37 3.22 1.87 -6.47
C TYR A 37 2.07 0.91 -6.78
N VAL A 38 2.15 -0.31 -6.25
CA VAL A 38 1.07 -1.30 -6.33
C VAL A 38 -0.20 -0.77 -5.68
N THR A 39 -1.29 -0.75 -6.43
CA THR A 39 -2.61 -0.31 -5.93
C THR A 39 -3.45 -1.51 -5.45
N PRO A 40 -4.06 -1.45 -4.25
CA PRO A 40 -4.92 -2.52 -3.74
C PRO A 40 -6.36 -2.43 -4.26
N VAL A 41 -6.71 -1.39 -5.03
CA VAL A 41 -8.09 -1.09 -5.42
C VAL A 41 -8.47 -1.87 -6.68
N LYS A 42 -9.41 -2.81 -6.53
CA LYS A 42 -9.96 -3.57 -7.67
C LYS A 42 -10.61 -2.62 -8.68
N GLY A 43 -10.28 -2.79 -9.95
CA GLY A 43 -10.77 -1.95 -11.05
C GLY A 43 -9.86 -0.77 -11.40
N ALA A 44 -8.89 -0.43 -10.55
CA ALA A 44 -7.95 0.66 -10.82
C ALA A 44 -7.10 0.41 -12.08
N GLN A 45 -6.82 -0.84 -12.45
CA GLN A 45 -6.09 -1.15 -13.69
C GLN A 45 -6.86 -0.72 -14.95
N ALA A 46 -8.18 -0.95 -14.99
CA ALA A 46 -9.00 -0.55 -16.13
C ALA A 46 -9.16 0.98 -16.21
N GLU A 47 -9.13 1.67 -15.07
CA GLU A 47 -9.09 3.14 -15.05
C GLU A 47 -7.70 3.65 -15.45
N MET A 48 -6.63 2.96 -15.05
CA MET A 48 -5.26 3.28 -15.45
C MET A 48 -5.10 3.21 -16.97
N GLU A 49 -5.71 2.24 -17.65
CA GLU A 49 -5.66 2.15 -19.12
C GLU A 49 -6.15 3.43 -19.82
N LYS A 50 -7.04 4.20 -19.18
CA LYS A 50 -7.54 5.49 -19.70
C LYS A 50 -6.57 6.64 -19.44
N ILE A 51 -5.70 6.52 -18.43
CA ILE A 51 -4.73 7.53 -18.00
C ILE A 51 -3.39 7.29 -18.70
N ASP A 52 -2.83 6.10 -18.53
CA ASP A 52 -1.54 5.66 -19.07
C ASP A 52 -1.57 4.14 -19.34
N PRO A 53 -1.76 3.72 -20.61
CA PRO A 53 -1.79 2.31 -21.00
C PRO A 53 -0.49 1.54 -20.75
N ASP A 54 0.66 2.22 -20.64
CA ASP A 54 1.95 1.57 -20.39
C ASP A 54 2.09 1.27 -18.91
N LEU A 55 1.68 2.19 -18.03
CA LEU A 55 1.60 1.93 -16.59
C LEU A 55 0.55 0.88 -16.25
N ALA A 56 -0.57 0.81 -16.97
CA ALA A 56 -1.58 -0.24 -16.79
C ALA A 56 -1.03 -1.66 -17.02
N LYS A 57 0.04 -1.80 -17.83
CA LYS A 57 0.74 -3.06 -18.10
C LYS A 57 1.95 -3.30 -17.22
N SER A 58 2.31 -2.33 -16.38
CA SER A 58 3.48 -2.44 -15.49
C SER A 58 3.22 -3.47 -14.40
N GLU A 59 3.99 -4.56 -14.41
CA GLU A 59 3.95 -5.59 -13.37
C GLU A 59 4.39 -5.04 -11.99
N TYR A 60 5.06 -3.89 -11.95
CA TYR A 60 5.45 -3.23 -10.71
C TYR A 60 4.32 -2.40 -10.07
N ILE A 61 3.23 -2.15 -10.81
CA ILE A 61 2.02 -1.45 -10.34
C ILE A 61 0.84 -2.43 -10.26
N PHE A 62 0.72 -3.35 -11.24
CA PHE A 62 -0.28 -4.40 -11.31
C PHE A 62 0.41 -5.77 -11.42
N PRO A 63 0.89 -6.34 -10.30
CA PRO A 63 1.64 -7.58 -10.31
C PRO A 63 0.84 -8.76 -10.87
N THR A 64 1.52 -9.63 -11.61
CA THR A 64 0.93 -10.91 -12.04
C THR A 64 0.80 -11.88 -10.88
N ASP A 65 -0.04 -12.91 -11.03
CA ASP A 65 -0.12 -14.02 -10.08
C ASP A 65 1.23 -14.72 -9.85
N ALA A 66 2.09 -14.76 -10.86
CA ALA A 66 3.42 -15.35 -10.74
C ALA A 66 4.32 -14.50 -9.82
N THR A 67 4.30 -13.18 -10.00
CA THR A 67 5.03 -12.26 -9.11
C THR A 67 4.45 -12.26 -7.70
N MET A 68 3.12 -12.26 -7.55
CA MET A 68 2.48 -12.33 -6.24
C MET A 68 2.85 -13.57 -5.43
N LYS A 69 3.07 -14.72 -6.08
CA LYS A 69 3.51 -15.97 -5.41
C LYS A 69 4.91 -15.90 -4.82
N ASN A 70 5.75 -14.98 -5.28
CA ASN A 70 7.10 -14.79 -4.75
C ASN A 70 7.14 -13.85 -3.55
N LEU A 71 6.03 -13.18 -3.22
CA LEU A 71 5.96 -12.22 -2.13
C LEU A 71 5.72 -12.92 -0.79
N SER A 72 6.24 -12.32 0.29
CA SER A 72 6.02 -12.77 1.66
C SER A 72 5.66 -11.57 2.53
N VAL A 73 4.64 -11.71 3.37
CA VAL A 73 4.26 -10.69 4.35
C VAL A 73 5.06 -10.93 5.62
N PHE A 74 5.66 -9.87 6.18
CA PHE A 74 6.32 -9.96 7.47
C PHE A 74 5.31 -10.33 8.56
N ARG A 75 5.57 -11.43 9.27
CA ARG A 75 4.81 -11.77 10.47
C ARG A 75 5.14 -10.82 11.61
N SER A 76 4.26 -10.73 12.59
CA SER A 76 4.59 -10.13 13.88
C SER A 76 5.73 -10.89 14.56
N LEU A 77 6.59 -10.14 15.25
CA LEU A 77 7.74 -10.67 15.96
C LEU A 77 7.43 -10.83 17.44
N THR A 78 8.05 -11.82 18.06
CA THR A 78 8.14 -11.85 19.53
C THR A 78 9.13 -10.78 20.00
N PRO A 79 9.03 -10.29 21.25
CA PRO A 79 9.98 -9.31 21.76
C PRO A 79 11.44 -9.76 21.64
N THR A 80 11.73 -11.05 21.86
CA THR A 80 13.07 -11.62 21.72
C THR A 80 13.57 -11.57 20.28
N GLU A 81 12.72 -11.89 19.29
CA GLU A 81 13.09 -11.83 17.87
C GLU A 81 13.31 -10.39 17.41
N GLU A 82 12.47 -9.46 17.86
CA GLU A 82 12.60 -8.04 17.54
C GLU A 82 13.94 -7.47 18.05
N THR A 83 14.31 -7.77 19.29
CA THR A 83 15.62 -7.39 19.83
C THR A 83 16.76 -8.00 19.01
N ALA A 84 16.73 -9.31 18.80
CA ALA A 84 17.82 -10.02 18.11
C ALA A 84 18.03 -9.52 16.68
N TRP A 85 16.96 -9.28 15.92
CA TRP A 85 17.06 -8.81 14.54
C TRP A 85 17.39 -7.32 14.45
N THR A 86 16.94 -6.50 15.42
CA THR A 86 17.35 -5.10 15.52
C THR A 86 18.85 -5.00 15.79
N GLU A 87 19.37 -5.73 16.78
CA GLU A 87 20.81 -5.75 17.08
C GLU A 87 21.65 -6.24 15.89
N ALA A 88 21.22 -7.31 15.23
CA ALA A 88 21.88 -7.81 14.03
C ALA A 88 21.90 -6.77 12.90
N PHE A 89 20.79 -6.07 12.69
CA PHE A 89 20.71 -5.00 11.69
C PHE A 89 21.62 -3.81 12.03
N GLN A 90 21.64 -3.37 13.30
CA GLN A 90 22.52 -2.27 13.74
C GLN A 90 24.00 -2.61 13.55
N LYS A 91 24.40 -3.83 13.94
CA LYS A 91 25.77 -4.30 13.72
C LYS A 91 26.14 -4.35 12.24
N ALA A 92 25.23 -4.81 11.39
CA ALA A 92 25.43 -4.83 9.93
C ALA A 92 25.53 -3.41 9.34
N ALA A 93 24.82 -2.45 9.93
CA ALA A 93 24.86 -1.03 9.57
C ALA A 93 26.11 -0.30 10.11
N GLY A 94 26.91 -0.92 10.98
CA GLY A 94 28.15 -0.37 11.52
C GLY A 94 28.03 0.38 12.84
N ASN A 95 26.91 0.22 13.55
CA ASN A 95 26.68 0.74 14.90
C ASN A 95 27.09 -0.23 16.00
#